data_AF-A0A0R1HLJ6-F1
#
_entry.id   AF-A0A0R1HLJ6-F1
#
_cell.length_a   1.000
_cell.length_b   1.000
_cell.length_c   1.000
_cell.angle_alpha   90.00
_cell.angle_beta   90.00
_cell.angle_gamma   90.00
#
_symmetry.space_group_name_H-M   'P 1'
#
loop_
_entity.id
_entity.type
_entity.pdbx_description
1 polymer ?
#
loop_
_entity_poly.entity_id
_entity_poly.type
_entity_poly.pdbx_seq_one_letter_code
_entity_poly.pdbx_strand_id
1 'polypeptide(L)'
;MLAILEEEDYYGYALTQRVQAAITVSESTMYPVLRRLKKNGWLTTHDEPYQGRNRRYYHLTDTGRTQLATIREEWQHFRGGIDKMLGDETTHE
;
A
#
# COMPACT_ATOMS: atom_id res chain seq x y z
N MET A 1 1.25 -0.60 -0.04
CA MET A 1 1.49 0.83 0.32
C MET A 1 0.26 1.48 0.91
N LEU A 2 -0.86 1.62 0.16
CA LEU A 2 -2.08 2.21 0.72
C LEU A 2 -2.54 1.49 2.00
N ALA A 3 -2.53 0.15 1.99
CA ALA A 3 -2.85 -0.66 3.17
C ALA A 3 -1.91 -0.38 4.38
N ILE A 4 -0.62 -0.16 4.15
CA ILE A 4 0.34 0.14 5.23
C ILE A 4 0.06 1.54 5.80
N LEU A 5 -0.28 2.50 4.94
CA LEU A 5 -0.59 3.88 5.32
C LEU A 5 -2.00 4.07 5.87
N GLU A 6 -2.81 3.01 5.94
CA GLU A 6 -4.14 3.07 6.55
C GLU A 6 -4.05 3.17 8.08
N GLU A 7 -3.02 2.54 8.66
CA GLU A 7 -2.75 2.48 10.10
C GLU A 7 -2.16 3.79 10.63
N GLU A 8 -1.11 4.30 9.96
CA GLU A 8 -0.43 5.55 10.33
C GLU A 8 0.37 6.13 9.15
N ASP A 9 0.75 7.40 9.27
CA ASP A 9 1.59 8.08 8.31
C ASP A 9 3.06 7.67 8.46
N TYR A 10 3.73 7.44 7.33
CA TYR A 10 5.15 7.04 7.33
C TYR A 10 6.01 7.99 6.53
N TYR A 11 7.19 8.30 7.06
CA TYR A 11 8.23 8.93 6.27
C TYR A 11 8.80 7.95 5.24
N GLY A 12 9.22 8.48 4.09
CA GLY A 12 9.51 7.68 2.89
C GLY A 12 10.40 6.44 3.12
N TYR A 13 11.48 6.57 3.89
CA TYR A 13 12.36 5.43 4.19
C TYR A 13 11.68 4.37 5.07
N ALA A 14 10.93 4.75 6.12
CA ALA A 14 10.21 3.79 6.94
C ALA A 14 9.11 3.06 6.16
N LEU A 15 8.43 3.77 5.25
CA LEU A 15 7.45 3.17 4.35
C LEU A 15 8.11 2.13 3.43
N THR A 16 9.26 2.46 2.84
CA THR A 16 10.04 1.53 2.00
C THR A 16 10.41 0.27 2.77
N GLN A 17 10.94 0.40 3.98
CA GLN A 17 11.32 -0.75 4.80
C GLN A 17 10.13 -1.67 5.10
N ARG A 18 8.97 -1.10 5.45
CA ARG A 18 7.74 -1.88 5.69
C ARG A 18 7.26 -2.63 4.46
N VAL A 19 7.32 -2.00 3.29
CA VAL A 19 6.96 -2.69 2.03
C VAL A 19 7.93 -3.83 1.74
N GLN A 20 9.23 -3.59 1.89
CA GLN A 20 10.26 -4.60 1.65
C GLN A 20 10.21 -5.79 2.62
N ALA A 21 9.71 -5.57 3.84
CA ALA A 21 9.47 -6.64 4.80
C ALA A 21 8.31 -7.56 4.38
N ALA A 22 7.33 -7.05 3.63
CA ALA A 22 6.17 -7.81 3.17
C ALA A 22 6.36 -8.44 1.79
N ILE A 23 7.10 -7.78 0.89
CA ILE A 23 7.31 -8.20 -0.49
C ILE A 23 8.72 -7.86 -1.00
N THR A 24 9.25 -8.67 -1.92
CA THR A 24 10.54 -8.40 -2.56
C THR A 24 10.40 -7.30 -3.61
N VAL A 25 10.84 -6.08 -3.30
CA VAL A 25 10.82 -4.93 -4.22
C VAL A 25 12.07 -4.04 -4.04
N SER A 26 12.58 -3.48 -5.14
CA SER A 26 13.72 -2.56 -5.09
C SER A 26 13.27 -1.14 -4.70
N GLU A 27 14.19 -0.37 -4.10
CA GLU A 27 13.96 1.04 -3.83
C GLU A 27 13.73 1.86 -5.11
N SER A 28 14.36 1.47 -6.22
CA SER A 28 14.15 2.11 -7.54
C SER A 28 12.72 1.95 -8.07
N THR A 29 11.99 0.90 -7.65
CA THR A 29 10.57 0.71 -8.00
C THR A 29 9.64 1.47 -7.05
N MET A 30 10.06 1.75 -5.81
CA MET A 30 9.22 2.41 -4.81
C MET A 30 8.84 3.84 -5.20
N TYR A 31 9.82 4.66 -5.61
CA TYR A 31 9.58 6.08 -5.89
C TYR A 31 8.62 6.31 -7.07
N PRO A 32 8.74 5.62 -8.22
CA PRO A 32 7.75 5.70 -9.30
C PRO A 32 6.34 5.34 -8.85
N VAL A 33 6.20 4.31 -7.99
CA VAL A 33 4.89 3.90 -7.45
C VAL A 33 4.33 5.00 -6.56
N LEU A 34 5.09 5.52 -5.59
CA LEU A 34 4.64 6.60 -4.72
C LEU A 34 4.23 7.84 -5.52
N ARG A 35 5.00 8.20 -6.55
CA ARG A 35 4.67 9.32 -7.45
C ARG A 35 3.34 9.10 -8.16
N ARG A 36 3.05 7.87 -8.62
CA ARG A 36 1.78 7.52 -9.25
C ARG A 36 0.62 7.59 -8.27
N LEU A 37 0.76 7.04 -7.07
CA LEU A 37 -0.28 7.08 -6.03
C LEU A 37 -0.62 8.53 -5.65
N LYS A 38 0.38 9.40 -5.52
CA LYS A 38 0.18 10.84 -5.32
C LYS A 38 -0.49 11.52 -6.51
N LYS A 39 -0.07 11.22 -7.75
CA LYS A 39 -0.68 11.78 -8.96
C LYS A 39 -2.17 11.44 -9.06
N ASN A 40 -2.56 10.25 -8.61
CA ASN A 40 -3.95 9.80 -8.57
C ASN A 40 -4.75 10.39 -7.39
N GLY A 41 -4.13 11.22 -6.55
CA GLY A 41 -4.77 11.81 -5.38
C GLY A 41 -4.96 10.86 -4.20
N TRP A 42 -4.45 9.63 -4.27
CA TRP A 42 -4.60 8.62 -3.22
C TRP A 42 -3.66 8.85 -2.04
N LEU A 43 -2.59 9.60 -2.25
CA LEU A 43 -1.63 9.99 -1.21
C LEU A 43 -1.37 11.50 -1.26
N THR A 44 -1.20 12.09 -0.09
CA THR A 44 -0.62 13.43 0.10
C THR A 44 0.71 13.32 0.83
N THR A 45 1.42 14.45 0.96
CA THR A 45 2.67 14.49 1.72
C THR A 45 2.78 15.78 2.50
N HIS A 46 3.34 15.69 3.69
CA HIS A 46 3.76 16.82 4.51
C HIS A 46 5.20 16.60 4.99
N ASP A 47 5.85 17.68 5.39
CA ASP A 47 7.23 17.66 5.87
C ASP A 47 7.25 17.93 7.38
N GLU A 48 7.97 17.11 8.14
CA GLU A 48 8.15 17.27 9.58
C GLU A 48 9.64 17.41 9.94
N PRO A 49 10.02 18.37 10.81
CA PRO A 49 11.39 18.50 11.28
C PRO A 49 11.82 17.28 12.12
N TYR A 50 12.99 16.72 11.81
CA TYR A 50 13.60 15.64 12.57
C TYR A 50 15.13 15.72 12.49
N GLN A 51 15.79 15.84 13.64
CA GLN A 51 17.26 15.90 13.75
C GLN A 51 17.91 16.90 12.77
N GLY A 52 17.35 18.11 12.68
CA GLY A 52 17.89 19.18 11.82
C GLY A 52 17.62 19.01 10.33
N ARG A 53 16.80 18.03 9.92
CA ARG A 53 16.37 17.83 8.53
C ARG A 53 14.86 17.63 8.46
N ASN A 54 14.24 17.99 7.34
CA ASN A 54 12.83 17.67 7.12
C ASN A 54 12.69 16.23 6.62
N ARG A 55 11.84 15.45 7.28
CA ARG A 55 11.36 14.15 6.82
C ARG A 55 10.05 14.35 6.09
N ARG A 56 9.95 13.76 4.89
CA ARG A 56 8.71 13.75 4.13
C ARG A 56 7.87 12.55 4.51
N TYR A 57 6.69 12.82 5.06
CA TYR A 57 5.67 11.85 5.40
C TYR A 57 4.68 11.69 4.26
N TYR A 58 4.16 10.48 4.12
CA TYR A 58 3.08 10.15 3.20
C TYR A 58 1.83 9.91 4.02
N HIS A 59 0.72 10.49 3.56
CA HIS A 59 -0.57 10.41 4.22
C HIS A 59 -1.60 9.82 3.26
N LEU A 60 -2.42 8.89 3.76
CA LEU A 60 -3.52 8.28 3.00
C LEU A 60 -4.74 9.20 2.98
N THR A 61 -5.15 9.63 1.78
CA THR A 61 -6.34 10.48 1.60
C THR A 61 -7.63 9.67 1.66
N ASP A 62 -8.78 10.35 1.76
CA ASP A 62 -10.10 9.69 1.68
C ASP A 62 -10.29 8.96 0.35
N THR A 63 -9.88 9.56 -0.78
CA THR A 63 -9.92 8.88 -2.09
C THR A 63 -8.95 7.70 -2.15
N GLY A 64 -7.83 7.76 -1.43
CA GLY A 64 -6.93 6.63 -1.24
C GLY A 64 -7.53 5.50 -0.42
N ARG A 65 -8.33 5.81 0.61
CA ARG A 65 -9.09 4.82 1.40
C ARG A 65 -10.16 4.14 0.54
N THR A 66 -10.90 4.91 -0.26
CA THR A 66 -11.86 4.34 -1.23
C THR A 66 -11.15 3.42 -2.22
N GLN A 67 -10.02 3.84 -2.78
CA GLN A 67 -9.24 2.99 -3.69
C GLN A 67 -8.72 1.72 -3.01
N LEU A 68 -8.29 1.81 -1.76
CA LEU A 68 -7.85 0.66 -0.98
C LEU A 68 -9.00 -0.35 -0.79
N ALA A 69 -10.22 0.11 -0.52
CA ALA A 69 -11.39 -0.75 -0.44
C ALA A 69 -11.63 -1.48 -1.77
N THR A 70 -11.59 -0.78 -2.91
CA THR A 70 -11.71 -1.39 -4.23
C THR A 70 -10.63 -2.45 -4.48
N ILE A 71 -9.36 -2.15 -4.15
CA ILE A 71 -8.26 -3.12 -4.31
C ILE A 71 -8.50 -4.37 -3.45
N ARG A 72 -9.04 -4.21 -2.23
CA ARG A 72 -9.36 -5.36 -1.35
C ARG A 72 -10.45 -6.23 -1.94
N GLU A 73 -11.50 -5.64 -2.49
CA GLU A 73 -12.59 -6.36 -3.15
C GLU A 73 -12.08 -7.12 -4.38
N GLU A 74 -11.34 -6.43 -5.26
CA GLU A 74 -10.73 -7.04 -6.45
C GLU A 74 -9.82 -8.21 -6.08
N TRP A 75 -9.01 -8.05 -5.04
CA TRP A 75 -8.13 -9.12 -4.55
C TRP A 75 -8.92 -10.32 -4.02
N GLN A 76 -9.99 -10.11 -3.26
CA GLN A 76 -10.82 -11.20 -2.76
C GLN A 76 -11.48 -11.99 -3.89
N HIS A 77 -12.00 -11.29 -4.90
CA HIS A 77 -12.56 -11.92 -6.10
C HIS A 77 -11.52 -12.72 -6.87
N PHE A 78 -10.35 -12.12 -7.12
CA PHE A 78 -9.26 -12.78 -7.83
C PHE A 78 -8.79 -14.04 -7.10
N ARG A 79 -8.50 -13.92 -5.80
CA ARG A 79 -8.08 -15.04 -4.95
C ARG A 79 -9.13 -16.15 -4.95
N GLY A 80 -10.41 -15.84 -4.73
CA GLY A 80 -11.48 -16.84 -4.74
C GLY A 80 -11.65 -17.56 -6.09
N GLY A 81 -11.34 -16.89 -7.21
CA GLY A 81 -11.27 -17.54 -8.51
C GLY A 81 -10.13 -18.54 -8.62
N ILE A 82 -8.94 -18.16 -8.14
CA ILE A 82 -7.76 -19.03 -8.11
C ILE A 82 -7.97 -20.23 -7.17
N ASP A 83 -8.51 -20.01 -5.96
CA ASP A 83 -8.77 -21.06 -4.97
C ASP A 83 -9.71 -22.14 -5.56
N LYS A 84 -10.77 -21.72 -6.27
CA LYS A 84 -11.67 -22.64 -6.99
C LYS A 84 -10.96 -23.42 -8.10
N MET A 85 -10.06 -22.79 -8.84
CA MET A 85 -9.31 -23.46 -9.91
C MET A 85 -8.30 -24.46 -9.38
N LEU A 86 -7.69 -24.16 -8.23
CA LEU A 86 -6.71 -25.03 -7.57
C LEU A 86 -7.38 -26.19 -6.80
N GLY A 87 -8.71 -26.19 -6.68
CA GLY A 87 -9.46 -27.29 -6.09
C GLY A 87 -9.52 -27.26 -4.56
N ASP A 88 -9.35 -26.09 -3.94
CA ASP A 88 -9.67 -25.90 -2.52
C ASP A 88 -11.20 -25.82 -2.33
N GLU A 89 -11.92 -26.82 -2.83
CA GLU A 89 -13.15 -27.25 -2.20
C GLU A 89 -12.72 -27.93 -0.91
N THR A 90 -12.75 -27.18 0.19
CA THR A 90 -12.91 -27.80 1.49
C THR A 90 -14.22 -28.56 1.40
N THR A 91 -14.11 -29.84 1.05
CA THR A 91 -15.13 -30.86 1.26
C THR A 91 -15.40 -30.84 2.75
N HIS A 92 -16.38 -30.07 3.18
CA HIS A 92 -17.01 -30.22 4.47
C HIS A 92 -18.45 -30.58 4.18
N GLU A 93 -18.74 -31.84 4.49
CA GLU A 93 -20.05 -32.49 4.60
C GLU A 93 -21.10 -31.63 5.31
#